data_AF-A0A8H6PG67-F1
#
_entry.id   AF-A0A8H6PG67-F1
#
_cell.length_a   1.000
_cell.length_b   1.000
_cell.length_c   1.000
_cell.angle_alpha   90.00
_cell.angle_beta   90.00
_cell.angle_gamma   90.00
#
_symmetry.space_group_name_H-M   'P 1'
#
loop_
_entity.id
_entity.type
_entity.pdbx_description
1 polymer ?
#
loop_
_entity_poly.entity_id
_entity_poly.type
_entity_poly.pdbx_seq_one_letter_code
_entity_poly.pdbx_strand_id
1 'polypeptide(L)'
;MLRTKLFGQFAPACPSTSQRVTSLFRHGQITYDLLWALFKPGYLVYSTCLGTGKPRCVIFDAGEETIYSGVIYYKLDYRHLDFDGQDFGEARIAFGIEKFRGAKAIDSLEAFPLRYHSDSELVRQQLVEGGRKCCALTSTHIQHCKGTAFIMSKGKPVQININSRVAVDAAIFREMRPNYSRPRVQDIWQNQTRAIKVIDVDYIFDGDQISERENMRQKDGEFQQMTDYDFLICCPTVRCLGFKEKTFLKCVVSDLMTLSGPQNHSNASKFLKKQTSNPVTGNNPLEPHPDSAI
;
A
#
# COMPACT_ATOMS: atom_id res chain seq x y z
N MET A 1 8.56 -4.00 -30.72
CA MET A 1 8.20 -5.45 -30.78
C MET A 1 7.01 -5.69 -29.85
N LEU A 2 6.03 -6.47 -30.31
CA LEU A 2 4.62 -6.37 -29.96
C LEU A 2 4.29 -6.42 -28.45
N ARG A 3 3.61 -5.38 -27.96
CA ARG A 3 2.84 -5.39 -26.71
C ARG A 3 1.47 -6.00 -26.99
N THR A 4 1.31 -7.29 -26.74
CA THR A 4 -0.01 -7.90 -26.74
C THR A 4 -0.64 -7.64 -25.38
N LYS A 5 -1.53 -6.63 -25.29
CA LYS A 5 -2.52 -6.57 -24.21
C LYS A 5 -3.48 -7.73 -24.42
N LEU A 6 -3.22 -8.88 -23.78
CA LEU A 6 -4.21 -9.94 -23.68
C LEU A 6 -5.27 -9.47 -22.67
N PHE A 7 -6.35 -8.89 -23.20
CA PHE A 7 -7.64 -8.94 -22.53
C PHE A 7 -7.95 -10.41 -22.26
N GLY A 8 -8.31 -10.74 -21.01
CA GLY A 8 -8.54 -12.10 -20.55
C GLY A 8 -9.43 -12.91 -21.49
N GLN A 9 -8.81 -13.68 -22.37
CA GLN A 9 -9.45 -14.84 -22.98
C GLN A 9 -9.36 -15.93 -21.92
N PHE A 10 -10.48 -16.17 -21.23
CA PHE A 10 -10.65 -17.39 -20.45
C PHE A 10 -10.40 -18.57 -21.39
N ALA A 11 -9.29 -19.26 -21.22
CA ALA A 11 -9.06 -20.52 -21.91
C ALA A 11 -10.27 -21.44 -21.63
N PRO A 12 -10.83 -22.12 -22.64
CA PRO A 12 -11.91 -23.06 -22.39
C PRO A 12 -11.40 -24.11 -21.41
N ALA A 13 -11.94 -24.09 -20.18
CA ALA A 13 -11.51 -25.01 -19.14
C ALA A 13 -11.98 -26.42 -19.53
N CYS A 14 -11.05 -27.24 -19.99
CA CYS A 14 -11.28 -28.67 -20.21
C CYS A 14 -11.86 -29.30 -18.92
N PRO A 15 -12.76 -30.29 -19.00
CA PRO A 15 -13.38 -30.91 -17.82
C PRO A 15 -12.37 -31.35 -16.74
N SER A 16 -11.18 -31.81 -17.13
CA SER A 16 -10.11 -32.18 -16.19
C SER A 16 -9.59 -31.00 -15.37
N THR A 17 -9.44 -29.81 -15.98
CA THR A 17 -9.06 -28.58 -15.29
C THR A 17 -10.17 -28.13 -14.33
N SER A 18 -11.43 -28.18 -14.77
CA SER A 18 -12.59 -27.81 -13.93
C SER A 18 -12.73 -28.70 -12.70
N GLN A 19 -12.48 -30.01 -12.84
CA GLN A 19 -12.46 -30.95 -11.71
C GLN A 19 -11.31 -30.64 -10.72
N ARG A 20 -10.10 -30.35 -11.23
CA ARG A 20 -8.95 -29.96 -10.38
C ARG A 20 -9.24 -28.69 -9.59
N VAL A 21 -9.74 -27.64 -10.24
CA VAL A 21 -10.10 -26.37 -9.59
C VAL A 21 -11.14 -26.61 -8.49
N THR A 22 -12.19 -27.37 -8.80
CA THR A 22 -13.26 -27.68 -7.84
C THR A 22 -12.72 -28.45 -6.63
N SER A 23 -11.87 -29.46 -6.86
CA SER A 23 -11.27 -30.25 -5.79
C SER A 23 -10.40 -29.40 -4.87
N LEU A 24 -9.52 -28.56 -5.43
CA LEU A 24 -8.62 -27.70 -4.65
C LEU A 24 -9.39 -26.65 -3.84
N PHE A 25 -10.38 -25.99 -4.45
CA PHE A 25 -11.18 -24.97 -3.75
C PHE A 25 -12.00 -25.54 -2.59
N ARG A 26 -12.49 -26.77 -2.69
CA ARG A 26 -13.19 -27.44 -1.57
C ARG A 26 -12.29 -27.60 -0.34
N HIS A 27 -10.99 -27.77 -0.54
CA HIS A 27 -10.01 -27.90 0.54
C HIS A 27 -9.35 -26.56 0.89
N GLY A 28 -9.83 -25.43 0.34
CA GLY A 28 -9.21 -24.13 0.56
C GLY A 28 -7.78 -24.03 0.02
N GLN A 29 -7.45 -24.80 -1.02
CA GLN A 29 -6.11 -24.90 -1.59
C GLN A 29 -6.04 -24.38 -3.02
N ILE A 30 -4.82 -24.11 -3.49
CA ILE A 30 -4.54 -23.71 -4.86
C ILE A 30 -3.13 -24.11 -5.30
N THR A 31 -2.95 -24.40 -6.59
CA THR A 31 -1.65 -24.55 -7.24
C THR A 31 -1.35 -23.33 -8.10
N TYR A 32 -0.07 -23.03 -8.32
CA TYR A 32 0.35 -21.82 -9.02
C TYR A 32 -0.23 -21.71 -10.45
N ASP A 33 -0.30 -22.82 -11.19
CA ASP A 33 -0.88 -22.88 -12.55
C ASP A 33 -2.37 -22.55 -12.61
N LEU A 34 -3.06 -22.51 -11.47
CA LEU A 34 -4.49 -22.25 -11.35
C LEU A 34 -4.80 -20.90 -10.68
N LEU A 35 -3.81 -20.04 -10.43
CA LEU A 35 -4.04 -18.70 -9.85
C LEU A 35 -5.01 -17.87 -10.69
N TRP A 36 -4.99 -18.01 -12.02
CA TRP A 36 -5.94 -17.36 -12.93
C TRP A 36 -7.40 -17.76 -12.67
N ALA A 37 -7.66 -18.94 -12.11
CA ALA A 37 -9.00 -19.39 -11.75
C ALA A 37 -9.45 -18.87 -10.37
N LEU A 38 -8.50 -18.55 -9.50
CA LEU A 38 -8.73 -17.99 -8.16
C LEU A 38 -9.13 -16.51 -8.23
N PHE A 39 -8.43 -15.73 -9.04
CA PHE A 39 -8.65 -14.29 -9.20
C PHE A 39 -9.53 -14.00 -10.41
N LYS A 40 -10.70 -13.40 -10.17
CA LYS A 40 -11.58 -12.90 -11.24
C LYS A 40 -11.72 -11.39 -11.16
N PRO A 41 -11.68 -10.67 -12.30
CA PRO A 41 -11.85 -9.22 -12.31
C PRO A 41 -13.09 -8.80 -11.50
N GLY A 42 -12.94 -7.75 -10.69
CA GLY A 42 -13.98 -7.25 -9.79
C GLY A 42 -14.01 -7.92 -8.40
N TYR A 43 -13.25 -8.99 -8.16
CA TYR A 43 -13.21 -9.61 -6.84
C TYR A 43 -12.49 -8.74 -5.81
N LEU A 44 -13.06 -8.69 -4.61
CA LEU A 44 -12.41 -8.18 -3.41
C LEU A 44 -11.29 -9.13 -3.00
N VAL A 45 -10.09 -8.58 -2.87
CA VAL A 45 -8.88 -9.31 -2.49
C VAL A 45 -8.34 -8.74 -1.20
N TYR A 46 -8.12 -9.62 -0.23
CA TYR A 46 -7.40 -9.32 0.99
C TYR A 46 -5.91 -9.28 0.70
N SER A 47 -5.21 -8.33 1.31
CA SER A 47 -3.76 -8.29 1.40
C SER A 47 -3.36 -7.41 2.59
N THR A 48 -2.09 -7.04 2.70
CA THR A 48 -1.58 -6.13 3.72
C THR A 48 -0.93 -4.89 3.10
N CYS A 49 -0.94 -3.79 3.83
CA CYS A 49 -0.23 -2.57 3.45
C CYS A 49 1.28 -2.82 3.55
N LEU A 50 2.00 -2.69 2.42
CA LEU A 50 3.44 -2.95 2.34
C LEU A 50 4.26 -2.20 3.40
N GLY A 51 3.87 -0.96 3.70
CA GLY A 51 4.61 -0.14 4.65
C GLY A 51 4.31 -0.43 6.11
N THR A 52 3.24 -1.15 6.45
CA THR A 52 2.79 -1.26 7.85
C THR A 52 2.37 -2.68 8.25
N GLY A 53 2.20 -3.59 7.29
CA GLY A 53 1.65 -4.93 7.50
C GLY A 53 0.17 -4.94 7.88
N LYS A 54 -0.49 -3.77 7.99
CA LYS A 54 -1.90 -3.70 8.39
C LYS A 54 -2.82 -4.24 7.29
N PRO A 55 -3.95 -4.87 7.66
CA PRO A 55 -4.96 -5.33 6.71
C PRO A 55 -5.37 -4.27 5.69
N ARG A 56 -5.65 -4.70 4.46
CA ARG A 56 -6.29 -3.90 3.41
C ARG A 56 -7.16 -4.78 2.53
N CYS A 57 -8.11 -4.16 1.84
CA CYS A 57 -8.81 -4.78 0.73
C CYS A 57 -8.62 -3.96 -0.55
N VAL A 58 -8.62 -4.64 -1.68
CA VAL A 58 -8.47 -4.07 -3.02
C VAL A 58 -9.38 -4.80 -4.00
N ILE A 59 -9.66 -4.19 -5.15
CA ILE A 59 -10.37 -4.86 -6.24
C ILE A 59 -9.35 -5.35 -7.26
N PHE A 60 -9.45 -6.62 -7.65
CA PHE A 60 -8.63 -7.20 -8.70
C PHE A 60 -9.11 -6.76 -10.09
N ASP A 61 -8.18 -6.27 -10.91
CA ASP A 61 -8.44 -5.86 -12.29
C ASP A 61 -7.99 -6.92 -13.29
N ALA A 62 -6.72 -7.32 -13.22
CA ALA A 62 -6.09 -8.23 -14.16
C ALA A 62 -4.88 -8.92 -13.54
N GLY A 63 -4.48 -10.06 -14.11
CA GLY A 63 -3.28 -10.78 -13.67
C GLY A 63 -2.59 -11.46 -14.84
N GLU A 64 -1.26 -11.52 -14.75
CA GLU A 64 -0.41 -12.10 -15.78
C GLU A 64 0.84 -12.73 -15.16
N GLU A 65 1.38 -13.78 -15.79
CA GLU A 65 2.71 -14.28 -15.41
C GLU A 65 3.79 -13.32 -15.94
N THR A 66 4.78 -13.03 -15.12
CA THR A 66 5.91 -12.18 -15.47
C THR A 66 7.19 -12.69 -14.84
N ILE A 67 8.32 -12.20 -15.34
CA ILE A 67 9.65 -12.57 -14.86
C ILE A 67 10.35 -11.28 -14.43
N TYR A 68 10.87 -11.28 -13.21
CA TYR A 68 11.64 -10.17 -12.66
C TYR A 68 12.86 -10.70 -11.92
N SER A 69 14.04 -10.19 -12.29
CA SER A 69 15.33 -10.64 -11.74
C SER A 69 15.50 -12.17 -11.73
N GLY A 70 15.04 -12.84 -12.79
CA GLY A 70 15.12 -14.30 -12.95
C GLY A 70 14.08 -15.10 -12.14
N VAL A 71 13.24 -14.45 -11.34
CA VAL A 71 12.17 -15.09 -10.56
C VAL A 71 10.83 -14.90 -11.29
N ILE A 72 10.02 -15.97 -11.31
CA ILE A 72 8.70 -15.98 -11.94
C ILE A 72 7.64 -15.56 -10.92
N TYR A 73 6.80 -14.60 -11.28
CA TYR A 73 5.69 -14.11 -10.48
C TYR A 73 4.38 -14.16 -11.24
N TYR A 74 3.29 -14.38 -10.52
CA TYR A 74 1.96 -14.04 -11.01
C TYR A 74 1.65 -12.61 -10.56
N LYS A 75 1.84 -11.64 -11.46
CA LYS A 75 1.56 -10.24 -11.22
C LYS A 75 0.05 -10.04 -11.16
N LEU A 76 -0.39 -9.28 -10.17
CA LEU A 76 -1.78 -9.00 -9.91
C LEU A 76 -1.95 -7.47 -9.88
N ASP A 77 -2.69 -6.94 -10.86
CA ASP A 77 -3.06 -5.54 -10.93
C ASP A 77 -4.38 -5.32 -10.18
N TYR A 78 -4.38 -4.29 -9.33
CA TYR A 78 -5.49 -3.94 -8.47
C TYR A 78 -5.77 -2.45 -8.47
N ARG A 79 -6.94 -2.11 -7.96
CA ARG A 79 -7.41 -0.76 -7.69
C ARG A 79 -7.95 -0.64 -6.27
N HIS A 80 -7.79 0.54 -5.70
CA HIS A 80 -8.24 0.92 -4.35
C HIS A 80 -8.56 2.42 -4.33
N LEU A 81 -9.22 2.90 -3.28
CA LEU A 81 -9.51 4.32 -3.11
C LEU A 81 -8.46 5.00 -2.24
N ASP A 82 -8.03 6.20 -2.63
CA ASP A 82 -7.03 7.00 -1.92
C ASP A 82 -7.35 8.50 -2.08
N PHE A 83 -6.79 9.32 -1.18
CA PHE A 83 -6.87 10.79 -1.23
C PHE A 83 -5.48 11.38 -1.33
N ASP A 84 -5.12 11.94 -2.47
CA ASP A 84 -3.77 12.46 -2.71
C ASP A 84 -3.56 13.90 -2.26
N GLY A 85 -4.60 14.52 -1.68
CA GLY A 85 -4.59 15.93 -1.28
C GLY A 85 -5.29 16.87 -2.24
N GLN A 86 -5.64 16.40 -3.44
CA GLN A 86 -6.42 17.14 -4.42
C GLN A 86 -7.70 16.39 -4.75
N ASP A 87 -7.54 15.15 -5.20
CA ASP A 87 -8.62 14.30 -5.66
C ASP A 87 -8.81 13.15 -4.67
N PHE A 88 -10.03 12.66 -4.55
CA PHE A 88 -10.31 11.35 -3.98
C PHE A 88 -10.73 10.44 -5.12
N GLY A 89 -10.06 9.31 -5.26
CA GLY A 89 -10.28 8.50 -6.44
C GLY A 89 -9.55 7.18 -6.43
N GLU A 90 -9.66 6.54 -7.57
CA GLU A 90 -9.11 5.21 -7.78
C GLU A 90 -7.62 5.31 -8.07
N ALA A 91 -6.85 4.63 -7.23
CA ALA A 91 -5.43 4.44 -7.40
C ALA A 91 -5.15 2.98 -7.75
N ARG A 92 -4.28 2.78 -8.74
CA ARG A 92 -3.79 1.46 -9.12
C ARG A 92 -2.57 1.06 -8.31
N ILE A 93 -2.45 -0.24 -8.09
CA ILE A 93 -1.32 -0.87 -7.42
C ILE A 93 -1.21 -2.30 -7.94
N ALA A 94 -0.01 -2.85 -7.92
CA ALA A 94 0.17 -4.25 -8.21
C ALA A 94 1.00 -4.95 -7.14
N PHE A 95 0.77 -6.25 -7.04
CA PHE A 95 1.52 -7.18 -6.22
C PHE A 95 1.94 -8.35 -7.11
N GLY A 96 2.73 -9.28 -6.58
CA GLY A 96 2.86 -10.57 -7.25
C GLY A 96 3.07 -11.71 -6.26
N ILE A 97 2.56 -12.86 -6.67
CA ILE A 97 2.74 -14.11 -5.96
C ILE A 97 3.92 -14.82 -6.62
N GLU A 98 5.00 -15.02 -5.87
CA GLU A 98 6.16 -15.78 -6.34
C GLU A 98 5.74 -17.20 -6.72
N LYS A 99 6.32 -17.72 -7.80
CA LYS A 99 6.06 -19.09 -8.25
C LYS A 99 6.39 -20.10 -7.16
N PHE A 100 5.40 -20.90 -6.79
CA PHE A 100 5.54 -21.95 -5.79
C PHE A 100 5.22 -23.32 -6.38
N ARG A 101 5.76 -24.36 -5.72
CA ARG A 101 5.50 -25.77 -6.07
C ARG A 101 4.43 -26.35 -5.14
N GLY A 102 3.66 -27.29 -5.69
CA GLY A 102 2.62 -27.99 -4.94
C GLY A 102 1.38 -27.13 -4.67
N ALA A 103 0.46 -27.69 -3.88
CA ALA A 103 -0.72 -26.99 -3.41
C ALA A 103 -0.40 -26.19 -2.13
N LYS A 104 -0.88 -24.96 -2.05
CA LYS A 104 -0.84 -24.12 -0.84
C LYS A 104 -2.25 -23.80 -0.39
N ALA A 105 -2.43 -23.54 0.90
CA ALA A 105 -3.67 -22.96 1.41
C ALA A 105 -3.87 -21.56 0.81
N ILE A 106 -5.08 -21.21 0.40
CA ILE A 106 -5.37 -19.94 -0.28
C ILE A 106 -5.09 -18.76 0.64
N ASP A 107 -5.44 -18.88 1.92
CA ASP A 107 -5.23 -17.86 2.96
C ASP A 107 -3.77 -17.69 3.39
N SER A 108 -2.87 -18.60 2.97
CA SER A 108 -1.42 -18.48 3.18
C SER A 108 -0.72 -17.63 2.11
N LEU A 109 -1.44 -17.22 1.06
CA LEU A 109 -0.90 -16.32 0.04
C LEU A 109 -0.86 -14.88 0.57
N GLU A 110 0.06 -14.06 0.06
CA GLU A 110 0.14 -12.63 0.45
C GLU A 110 -1.05 -11.78 -0.05
N ALA A 111 -1.75 -12.29 -1.07
CA ALA A 111 -2.98 -11.74 -1.56
C ALA A 111 -3.90 -12.89 -1.98
N PHE A 112 -5.18 -12.82 -1.59
CA PHE A 112 -6.19 -13.83 -1.95
C PHE A 112 -7.61 -13.25 -1.87
N PRO A 113 -8.60 -13.84 -2.58
CA PRO A 113 -9.97 -13.35 -2.51
C PRO A 113 -10.49 -13.34 -1.06
N LEU A 114 -11.03 -12.20 -0.61
CA LEU A 114 -11.40 -11.94 0.79
C LEU A 114 -12.28 -13.04 1.40
N ARG A 115 -13.12 -13.69 0.59
CA ARG A 115 -14.00 -14.79 1.01
C ARG A 115 -13.26 -16.00 1.62
N TYR A 116 -11.97 -16.16 1.35
CA TYR A 116 -11.16 -17.25 1.91
C TYR A 116 -10.49 -16.87 3.24
N HIS A 117 -10.64 -15.62 3.70
CA HIS A 117 -10.13 -15.22 5.01
C HIS A 117 -11.01 -15.84 6.11
N SER A 118 -10.39 -16.48 7.11
CA SER A 118 -11.09 -17.09 8.27
C SER A 118 -12.06 -16.09 8.92
N ASP A 119 -11.57 -14.89 9.19
CA ASP A 119 -12.30 -13.80 9.84
C ASP A 119 -12.79 -12.74 8.85
N SER A 120 -13.23 -13.16 7.65
CA SER A 120 -13.60 -12.25 6.55
C SER A 120 -14.59 -11.15 6.95
N GLU A 121 -15.60 -11.46 7.77
CA GLU A 121 -16.58 -10.47 8.25
C GLU A 121 -15.96 -9.47 9.25
N LEU A 122 -15.11 -9.92 10.17
CA LEU A 122 -14.43 -9.04 11.11
C LEU A 122 -13.48 -8.07 10.37
N VAL A 123 -12.68 -8.61 9.45
CA VAL A 123 -11.77 -7.82 8.62
C VAL A 123 -12.55 -6.80 7.80
N ARG A 124 -13.67 -7.22 7.21
CA ARG A 124 -14.55 -6.32 6.45
C ARG A 124 -15.08 -5.18 7.32
N GLN A 125 -15.56 -5.46 8.52
CA GLN A 125 -16.03 -4.43 9.45
C GLN A 125 -14.93 -3.43 9.82
N GLN A 126 -13.74 -3.92 10.19
CA GLN A 126 -12.60 -3.08 10.54
C GLN A 126 -12.14 -2.19 9.39
N LEU A 127 -12.10 -2.73 8.17
CA LEU A 127 -11.70 -1.99 6.99
C LEU A 127 -12.76 -0.95 6.59
N VAL A 128 -14.05 -1.25 6.72
CA VAL A 128 -15.12 -0.28 6.48
C VAL A 128 -15.04 0.87 7.49
N GLU A 129 -14.86 0.58 8.78
CA GLU A 129 -14.66 1.62 9.80
C GLU A 129 -13.41 2.46 9.53
N GLY A 130 -12.30 1.81 9.17
CA GLY A 130 -11.07 2.48 8.74
C GLY A 130 -11.28 3.37 7.52
N GLY A 131 -12.04 2.92 6.53
CA GLY A 131 -12.38 3.68 5.34
C GLY A 131 -13.20 4.93 5.66
N ARG A 132 -14.25 4.80 6.48
CA ARG A 132 -15.03 5.96 6.95
C ARG A 132 -14.15 7.00 7.65
N LYS A 133 -13.25 6.52 8.51
CA LYS A 133 -12.29 7.39 9.21
C LYS A 133 -11.29 8.03 8.25
N CYS A 134 -10.79 7.31 7.25
CA CYS A 134 -9.91 7.87 6.22
C CYS A 134 -10.60 9.00 5.45
N CYS A 135 -11.86 8.80 5.04
CA CYS A 135 -12.65 9.80 4.31
C CYS A 135 -12.94 11.04 5.17
N ALA A 136 -13.13 10.87 6.47
CA ALA A 136 -13.29 11.98 7.41
C ALA A 136 -11.99 12.79 7.64
N LEU A 137 -10.84 12.27 7.19
CA LEU A 137 -9.51 12.90 7.34
C LEU A 137 -8.99 13.54 6.05
N THR A 138 -9.87 13.86 5.10
CA THR A 138 -9.51 14.52 3.83
C THR A 138 -9.16 15.99 3.99
N SER A 139 -9.50 16.60 5.13
CA SER A 139 -9.10 17.96 5.48
C SER A 139 -7.92 17.99 6.45
N THR A 140 -7.50 19.18 6.90
CA THR A 140 -6.42 19.30 7.87
C THR A 140 -6.89 18.92 9.28
N HIS A 141 -6.24 17.93 9.91
CA HIS A 141 -6.51 17.54 11.30
C HIS A 141 -5.22 17.39 12.11
N ILE A 142 -5.27 17.70 13.41
CA ILE A 142 -4.21 17.31 14.36
C ILE A 142 -4.71 16.10 15.14
N GLN A 143 -3.95 15.01 15.07
CA GLN A 143 -4.27 13.74 15.71
C GLN A 143 -3.08 13.28 16.55
N HIS A 144 -3.31 12.42 17.54
CA HIS A 144 -2.23 11.63 18.13
C HIS A 144 -2.08 10.34 17.34
N CYS A 145 -0.87 9.96 16.96
CA CYS A 145 -0.59 8.67 16.32
C CYS A 145 0.27 7.83 17.24
N LYS A 146 -0.20 6.62 17.57
CA LYS A 146 0.55 5.64 18.35
C LYS A 146 0.51 4.29 17.64
N GLY A 147 1.60 3.90 17.00
CA GLY A 147 1.67 2.66 16.23
C GLY A 147 2.79 2.68 15.20
N THR A 148 2.51 2.11 14.03
CA THR A 148 3.48 2.05 12.94
C THR A 148 3.10 3.05 11.86
N ALA A 149 4.09 3.79 11.40
CA ALA A 149 4.03 4.59 10.19
C ALA A 149 5.16 4.17 9.25
N PHE A 150 5.16 4.69 8.04
CA PHE A 150 6.29 4.49 7.13
C PHE A 150 6.60 5.71 6.30
N ILE A 151 7.86 5.79 5.87
CA ILE A 151 8.33 6.71 4.84
C ILE A 151 8.79 5.92 3.63
N MET A 152 8.77 6.53 2.46
CA MET A 152 9.39 5.98 1.27
C MET A 152 10.83 6.46 1.20
N SER A 153 11.77 5.52 1.17
CA SER A 153 13.20 5.80 0.99
C SER A 153 13.71 4.92 -0.14
N LYS A 154 14.21 5.54 -1.21
CA LYS A 154 14.74 4.85 -2.38
C LYS A 154 13.76 3.75 -2.88
N GLY A 155 12.51 4.13 -3.15
CA GLY A 155 11.46 3.20 -3.60
C GLY A 155 10.92 2.22 -2.55
N LYS A 156 11.59 2.04 -1.40
CA LYS A 156 11.20 1.05 -0.38
C LYS A 156 10.50 1.70 0.81
N PRO A 157 9.45 1.08 1.36
CA PRO A 157 8.85 1.55 2.59
C PRO A 157 9.77 1.23 3.78
N VAL A 158 10.07 2.24 4.59
CA VAL A 158 10.83 2.12 5.84
C VAL A 158 9.88 2.37 7.00
N GLN A 159 9.68 1.34 7.82
CA GLN A 159 8.80 1.40 8.99
C GLN A 159 9.40 2.26 10.10
N ILE A 160 8.54 3.02 10.77
CA ILE A 160 8.88 3.86 11.91
C ILE A 160 7.83 3.66 12.99
N ASN A 161 8.27 3.40 14.21
CA ASN A 161 7.39 3.42 15.37
C ASN A 161 7.14 4.86 15.79
N ILE A 162 5.87 5.27 15.80
CA ILE A 162 5.45 6.62 16.12
C ILE A 162 4.60 6.62 17.40
N ASN A 163 4.86 7.60 18.25
CA ASN A 163 4.02 7.92 19.42
C ASN A 163 4.09 9.44 19.63
N SER A 164 3.42 10.17 18.77
CA SER A 164 3.52 11.63 18.70
C SER A 164 2.26 12.25 18.09
N ARG A 165 2.15 13.57 18.21
CA ARG A 165 1.15 14.33 17.47
C ARG A 165 1.57 14.41 16.01
N VAL A 166 0.59 14.20 15.13
CA VAL A 166 0.73 14.32 13.70
C VAL A 166 -0.30 15.30 13.16
N ALA A 167 0.09 16.06 12.15
CA ALA A 167 -0.86 16.74 11.31
C ALA A 167 -1.20 15.84 10.12
N VAL A 168 -2.47 15.49 9.98
CA VAL A 168 -3.02 14.80 8.82
C VAL A 168 -3.39 15.87 7.80
N ASP A 169 -2.68 15.93 6.68
CA ASP A 169 -2.94 16.88 5.61
C ASP A 169 -2.27 16.38 4.31
N ALA A 170 -3.08 15.77 3.44
CA ALA A 170 -2.58 15.23 2.19
C ALA A 170 -2.19 16.33 1.18
N ALA A 171 -2.86 17.48 1.21
CA ALA A 171 -2.58 18.59 0.30
C ALA A 171 -1.20 19.20 0.58
N ILE A 172 -0.93 19.52 1.86
CA ILE A 172 0.39 20.01 2.29
C ILE A 172 1.46 18.94 2.06
N PHE A 173 1.15 17.66 2.32
CA PHE A 173 2.09 16.58 2.02
C PHE A 173 2.48 16.58 0.54
N ARG A 174 1.50 16.66 -0.37
CA ARG A 174 1.73 16.67 -1.82
C ARG A 174 2.50 17.91 -2.27
N GLU A 175 2.15 19.09 -1.73
CA GLU A 175 2.85 20.35 -2.00
C GLU A 175 4.32 20.29 -1.57
N MET A 176 4.60 19.77 -0.36
CA MET A 176 5.95 19.72 0.21
C MET A 176 6.78 18.53 -0.28
N ARG A 177 6.13 17.46 -0.76
CA ARG A 177 6.77 16.25 -1.30
C ARG A 177 6.25 15.92 -2.71
N PRO A 178 6.46 16.79 -3.71
CA PRO A 178 5.91 16.60 -5.06
C PRO A 178 6.46 15.37 -5.79
N ASN A 179 7.63 14.88 -5.37
CA ASN A 179 8.29 13.68 -5.91
C ASN A 179 8.19 12.46 -4.98
N TYR A 180 7.23 12.45 -4.03
CA TYR A 180 7.03 11.29 -3.16
C TYR A 180 6.55 10.09 -3.97
N SER A 181 7.34 9.02 -4.01
CA SER A 181 7.02 7.82 -4.79
C SER A 181 6.04 6.90 -4.07
N ARG A 182 5.28 6.09 -4.82
CA ARG A 182 4.60 4.90 -4.29
C ARG A 182 5.57 3.70 -4.24
N PRO A 183 5.40 2.75 -3.30
CA PRO A 183 6.06 1.45 -3.40
C PRO A 183 5.66 0.80 -4.73
N ARG A 184 6.64 0.35 -5.53
CA ARG A 184 6.37 -0.36 -6.79
C ARG A 184 6.27 -1.85 -6.54
N VAL A 185 5.64 -2.55 -7.48
CA VAL A 185 5.57 -4.02 -7.50
C VAL A 185 6.95 -4.67 -7.40
N GLN A 186 7.92 -4.08 -8.09
CA GLN A 186 9.32 -4.54 -8.12
C GLN A 186 9.99 -4.46 -6.74
N ASP A 187 9.63 -3.45 -5.94
CA ASP A 187 10.13 -3.29 -4.56
C ASP A 187 9.57 -4.38 -3.63
N ILE A 188 8.42 -4.98 -3.98
CA ILE A 188 7.78 -6.10 -3.26
C ILE A 188 8.53 -7.40 -3.56
N TRP A 189 8.79 -7.66 -4.83
CA TRP A 189 9.45 -8.88 -5.31
C TRP A 189 10.88 -9.05 -4.80
N GLN A 190 11.58 -7.94 -4.51
CA GLN A 190 12.92 -8.01 -3.91
C GLN A 190 12.93 -8.26 -2.39
N ASN A 191 11.82 -7.98 -1.69
CA ASN A 191 11.75 -8.10 -0.22
C ASN A 191 11.38 -9.51 0.25
N GLN A 192 10.78 -10.34 -0.62
CA GLN A 192 10.48 -11.74 -0.30
C GLN A 192 11.75 -12.60 -0.18
N THR A 193 12.91 -12.14 -0.69
CA THR A 193 14.08 -13.01 -0.84
C THR A 193 15.02 -13.08 0.36
N ARG A 194 14.95 -12.26 1.42
CA ARG A 194 15.99 -12.31 2.48
C ARG A 194 15.48 -12.04 3.89
N ALA A 195 15.46 -13.11 4.69
CA ALA A 195 15.51 -13.11 6.15
C ALA A 195 16.85 -12.56 6.72
N ILE A 196 17.57 -11.70 6.00
CA ILE A 196 18.84 -11.10 6.44
C ILE A 196 18.82 -9.62 6.09
N LYS A 197 18.78 -8.79 7.14
CA LYS A 197 19.01 -7.34 7.10
C LYS A 197 20.48 -7.07 6.78
N VAL A 198 20.86 -7.09 5.51
CA VAL A 198 22.14 -6.52 5.05
C VAL A 198 21.84 -5.60 3.88
N ILE A 199 22.35 -4.37 3.99
CA ILE A 199 22.27 -3.34 2.96
C ILE A 199 23.02 -3.89 1.74
N ASP A 200 22.29 -4.24 0.69
CA ASP A 200 22.91 -4.78 -0.53
C ASP A 200 23.59 -3.64 -1.30
N VAL A 201 24.89 -3.82 -1.58
CA VAL A 201 25.79 -2.81 -2.16
C VAL A 201 25.47 -2.56 -3.65
N ASP A 202 24.77 -3.49 -4.29
CA ASP A 202 24.27 -3.36 -5.67
C ASP A 202 23.31 -2.16 -5.87
N TYR A 203 22.80 -1.59 -4.77
CA TYR A 203 21.93 -0.41 -4.77
C TYR A 203 22.61 0.88 -5.28
N ILE A 204 23.95 0.92 -5.37
CA ILE A 204 24.69 2.13 -5.76
C ILE A 204 24.73 2.32 -7.29
N PHE A 205 24.52 1.26 -8.08
CA PHE A 205 24.87 1.28 -9.51
C PHE A 205 23.69 1.27 -10.50
N ASP A 206 22.44 1.04 -10.08
CA ASP A 206 21.31 1.07 -11.02
C ASP A 206 20.71 2.48 -11.16
N GLY A 207 21.13 3.14 -12.25
CA GLY A 207 20.65 4.43 -12.71
C GLY A 207 19.18 4.44 -13.18
N ASP A 208 18.60 5.64 -13.15
CA ASP A 208 17.32 6.04 -13.75
C ASP A 208 16.07 5.20 -13.41
N GLN A 209 15.64 5.29 -12.16
CA GLN A 209 14.37 4.73 -11.67
C GLN A 209 13.23 5.77 -11.74
N ILE A 210 12.52 5.89 -12.88
CA ILE A 210 11.36 6.79 -13.06
C ILE A 210 10.21 6.41 -12.12
N SER A 211 9.98 7.17 -11.04
CA SER A 211 8.89 6.94 -10.07
C SER A 211 7.51 7.02 -10.75
N GLU A 212 6.68 5.99 -10.59
CA GLU A 212 5.27 6.06 -11.00
C GLU A 212 4.57 7.07 -10.09
N ARG A 213 4.09 8.18 -10.67
CA ARG A 213 3.37 9.25 -9.97
C ARG A 213 1.97 8.77 -9.55
N GLU A 214 1.44 9.39 -8.50
CA GLU A 214 0.06 9.18 -8.05
C GLU A 214 -0.93 9.79 -9.06
N ASN A 215 -1.18 9.13 -10.18
CA ASN A 215 -2.26 9.52 -11.09
C ASN A 215 -3.55 8.83 -10.64
N MET A 216 -4.39 9.55 -9.89
CA MET A 216 -5.70 9.06 -9.52
C MET A 216 -6.71 9.32 -10.63
N ARG A 217 -7.61 8.36 -10.84
CA ARG A 217 -8.79 8.58 -11.67
C ARG A 217 -9.90 9.06 -10.76
N GLN A 218 -10.43 10.25 -11.03
CA GLN A 218 -11.64 10.70 -10.34
C GLN A 218 -12.71 9.64 -10.49
N LYS A 219 -13.38 9.32 -9.38
CA LYS A 219 -14.55 8.46 -9.41
C LYS A 219 -15.71 9.30 -9.94
N ASP A 220 -16.46 8.76 -10.89
CA ASP A 220 -17.71 9.38 -11.34
C ASP A 220 -18.73 9.33 -10.17
N GLY A 221 -18.89 10.44 -9.45
CA GLY A 221 -19.83 10.59 -8.33
C GLY A 221 -19.33 11.48 -7.18
N GLU A 222 -20.24 12.18 -6.52
CA GLU A 222 -19.92 13.04 -5.37
C GLU A 222 -19.46 12.23 -4.15
N PHE A 223 -18.58 12.82 -3.34
CA PHE A 223 -18.11 12.32 -2.03
C PHE A 223 -19.25 11.81 -1.11
N GLN A 224 -20.46 12.34 -1.29
CA GLN A 224 -21.62 12.10 -0.45
C GLN A 224 -22.29 10.71 -0.63
N GLN A 225 -21.93 9.93 -1.66
CA GLN A 225 -22.55 8.61 -1.94
C GLN A 225 -21.55 7.45 -1.86
N MET A 226 -20.68 7.46 -0.85
CA MET A 226 -19.81 6.31 -0.58
C MET A 226 -20.60 5.16 0.05
N THR A 227 -20.42 3.97 -0.51
CA THR A 227 -20.98 2.72 0.03
C THR A 227 -20.01 2.04 0.99
N ASP A 228 -20.48 1.07 1.78
CA ASP A 228 -19.59 0.19 2.56
C ASP A 228 -18.55 -0.52 1.68
N TYR A 229 -18.91 -0.81 0.42
CA TYR A 229 -17.97 -1.39 -0.55
C TYR A 229 -16.83 -0.42 -0.90
N ASP A 230 -17.11 0.88 -0.98
CA ASP A 230 -16.09 1.91 -1.22
C ASP A 230 -15.18 2.10 0.00
N PHE A 231 -15.77 2.15 1.20
CA PHE A 231 -14.99 2.25 2.43
C PHE A 231 -14.06 1.05 2.62
N LEU A 232 -14.51 -0.15 2.26
CA LEU A 232 -13.74 -1.38 2.36
C LEU A 232 -12.41 -1.35 1.58
N ILE A 233 -12.38 -0.64 0.45
CA ILE A 233 -11.20 -0.55 -0.44
C ILE A 233 -10.40 0.74 -0.26
N CYS A 234 -10.68 1.52 0.79
CA CYS A 234 -9.90 2.72 1.09
C CYS A 234 -8.48 2.37 1.54
N CYS A 235 -7.54 3.26 1.23
CA CYS A 235 -6.16 3.14 1.68
C CYS A 235 -6.11 3.11 3.22
N PRO A 236 -5.44 2.13 3.84
CA PRO A 236 -5.40 2.02 5.31
C PRO A 236 -4.48 3.06 5.96
N THR A 237 -3.85 3.94 5.18
CA THR A 237 -2.91 4.95 5.65
C THR A 237 -3.22 6.33 5.11
N VAL A 238 -2.93 7.36 5.90
CA VAL A 238 -3.07 8.77 5.54
C VAL A 238 -1.74 9.51 5.57
N ARG A 239 -1.63 10.53 4.73
CA ARG A 239 -0.45 11.40 4.59
C ARG A 239 -0.36 12.38 5.76
N CYS A 240 0.74 12.34 6.50
CA CYS A 240 0.91 13.09 7.74
C CYS A 240 2.27 13.80 7.82
N LEU A 241 2.34 14.86 8.63
CA LEU A 241 3.57 15.45 9.17
C LEU A 241 3.69 15.10 10.65
N GLY A 242 4.71 14.33 11.02
CA GLY A 242 5.03 14.05 12.43
C GLY A 242 5.70 15.25 13.10
N PHE A 243 5.17 15.72 14.24
CA PHE A 243 5.73 16.90 14.91
C PHE A 243 7.02 16.59 15.67
N LYS A 244 7.10 15.40 16.26
CA LYS A 244 8.31 14.95 16.96
C LYS A 244 9.37 14.52 15.95
N GLU A 245 8.96 13.78 14.94
CA GLU A 245 9.81 13.23 13.88
C GLU A 245 10.25 14.30 12.87
N LYS A 246 9.53 15.44 12.83
CA LYS A 246 9.75 16.57 11.91
C LYS A 246 9.85 16.12 10.45
N THR A 247 9.08 15.10 10.08
CA THR A 247 9.12 14.49 8.76
C THR A 247 7.74 14.10 8.27
N PHE A 248 7.60 14.06 6.96
CA PHE A 248 6.40 13.58 6.28
C PHE A 248 6.41 12.05 6.23
N LEU A 249 5.31 11.44 6.64
CA LEU A 249 5.15 10.00 6.79
C LEU A 249 3.70 9.57 6.52
N LYS A 250 3.49 8.28 6.18
CA LYS A 250 2.16 7.69 6.04
C LYS A 250 1.80 6.96 7.34
N CYS A 251 0.79 7.44 8.06
CA CYS A 251 0.29 6.85 9.31
C CYS A 251 -0.83 5.87 9.03
N VAL A 252 -0.92 4.79 9.80
CA VAL A 252 -2.09 3.89 9.80
C VAL A 252 -3.31 4.62 10.37
N VAL A 253 -4.43 4.53 9.66
CA VAL A 253 -5.68 5.21 10.03
C VAL A 253 -6.24 4.72 11.37
N SER A 254 -6.18 3.41 11.64
CA SER A 254 -6.63 2.82 12.90
C SER A 254 -5.75 3.20 14.10
N ASP A 255 -4.50 3.60 13.88
CA ASP A 255 -3.54 4.00 14.93
C ASP A 255 -3.65 5.50 15.28
N LEU A 256 -4.54 6.26 14.62
CA LEU A 256 -4.82 7.68 14.91
C LEU A 256 -5.88 7.83 16.01
N MET A 257 -5.70 8.81 16.88
CA MET A 257 -6.61 9.11 18.00
C MET A 257 -6.90 10.61 18.04
N THR A 258 -8.18 10.95 18.17
CA THR A 258 -8.62 12.34 18.30
C THR A 258 -8.20 12.91 19.63
N LEU A 259 -7.54 14.06 19.58
CA LEU A 259 -7.13 14.80 20.76
C LEU A 259 -8.36 15.47 21.37
N SER A 260 -8.57 15.28 22.67
CA SER A 260 -9.52 16.05 23.46
C SER A 260 -8.92 17.44 23.78
N GLY A 261 -9.40 18.49 23.11
CA GLY A 261 -9.01 19.88 23.42
C GLY A 261 -9.41 20.94 22.39
N PRO A 262 -9.41 22.24 22.77
CA PRO A 262 -9.94 23.35 21.96
C PRO A 262 -9.10 23.75 20.72
N GLN A 263 -8.04 23.01 20.39
CA GLN A 263 -7.09 23.35 19.33
C GLN A 263 -7.49 22.81 17.93
N ASN A 264 -8.63 22.13 17.81
CA ASN A 264 -8.91 21.27 16.65
C ASN A 264 -9.40 21.98 15.38
N HIS A 265 -9.82 23.24 15.39
CA HIS A 265 -10.66 23.74 14.27
C HIS A 265 -10.32 25.08 13.62
N SER A 266 -9.34 25.89 14.06
CA SER A 266 -9.10 27.20 13.40
C SER A 266 -7.67 27.54 13.00
N ASN A 267 -6.65 26.78 13.42
CA ASN A 267 -5.24 27.15 13.18
C ASN A 267 -4.32 26.01 12.72
N ALA A 268 -4.83 24.80 12.45
CA ALA A 268 -3.99 23.66 12.09
C ALA A 268 -3.18 23.90 10.79
N SER A 269 -3.81 24.47 9.75
CA SER A 269 -3.16 24.80 8.48
C SER A 269 -2.11 25.93 8.61
N LYS A 270 -2.41 26.97 9.40
CA LYS A 270 -1.44 28.05 9.72
C LYS A 270 -0.27 27.53 10.56
N PHE A 271 -0.54 26.66 11.53
CA PHE A 271 0.48 26.00 12.35
C PHE A 271 1.39 25.13 11.50
N LEU A 272 0.81 24.35 10.58
CA LEU A 272 1.56 23.53 9.62
C LEU A 272 2.45 24.38 8.73
N LYS A 273 1.92 25.43 8.10
CA LYS A 273 2.70 26.36 7.27
C LYS A 273 3.85 27.00 8.04
N LYS A 274 3.66 27.34 9.32
CA LYS A 274 4.72 27.88 10.19
C LYS A 274 5.79 26.85 10.55
N GLN A 275 5.41 25.58 10.70
CA GLN A 275 6.35 24.48 10.95
C GLN A 275 7.15 24.10 9.69
N THR A 276 6.54 24.22 8.50
CA THR A 276 7.21 23.92 7.22
C THR A 276 8.02 25.08 6.66
N SER A 277 7.75 26.32 7.08
CA SER A 277 8.50 27.52 6.64
C SER A 277 9.88 27.70 7.30
N ASN A 278 10.23 26.87 8.29
CA ASN A 278 11.59 26.82 8.83
C ASN A 278 12.37 25.73 8.07
N PRO A 279 13.25 26.08 7.11
CA PRO A 279 14.06 25.07 6.45
C PRO A 279 14.99 24.43 7.50
N VAL A 280 14.84 23.13 7.69
CA VAL A 280 15.91 22.33 8.27
C VAL A 280 17.03 22.34 7.24
N THR A 281 18.06 23.15 7.47
CA THR A 281 19.36 22.98 6.83
C THR A 281 19.91 21.63 7.29
N GLY A 282 19.54 20.59 6.56
CA GLY A 282 19.90 19.20 6.84
C GLY A 282 20.79 18.63 5.75
N ASN A 283 21.86 19.33 5.41
CA ASN A 283 23.06 18.72 4.83
C ASN A 283 24.15 18.78 5.90
N ASN A 284 24.14 17.83 6.82
CA ASN A 284 25.37 17.42 7.47
C ASN A 284 25.70 16.02 6.92
N PRO A 285 26.76 15.89 6.10
CA PRO A 285 27.37 14.59 5.88
C PRO A 285 27.72 14.01 7.26
N LEU A 286 27.49 12.72 7.45
CA LEU A 286 28.08 11.97 8.55
C LEU A 286 29.60 12.08 8.40
N GLU A 287 30.24 12.96 9.17
CA GLU A 287 31.69 12.92 9.34
C GLU A 287 32.07 11.61 10.05
N PRO A 288 33.09 10.89 9.56
CA PRO A 288 33.59 9.70 10.25
C PRO A 288 34.28 10.12 11.56
N HIS A 289 33.89 9.48 12.66
CA HIS A 289 34.58 9.60 13.95
C HIS A 289 36.06 9.20 13.79
N PRO A 290 37.02 10.02 14.24
CA PRO A 290 38.42 9.63 14.33
C PRO A 290 38.60 8.92 15.67
N ASP A 291 38.71 7.60 15.65
CA ASP A 291 39.47 6.83 16.66
C ASP A 291 39.62 5.40 16.18
N SER A 292 40.53 5.22 15.23
CA SER A 292 41.25 3.97 15.02
C SER A 292 42.50 4.27 14.18
N ALA A 293 43.48 4.90 14.83
CA ALA A 293 44.85 4.90 14.34
C ALA A 293 45.74 4.35 15.47
N ILE A 294 46.28 3.16 15.20
CA ILE A 294 47.41 2.49 15.85
C ILE A 294 47.10 1.82 17.19
#